data_AF-A0A2E5YHR4-F1
#
_entry.id   AF-A0A2E5YHR4-F1
#
_cell.length_a   1.000
_cell.length_b   1.000
_cell.length_c   1.000
_cell.angle_alpha   90.00
_cell.angle_beta   90.00
_cell.angle_gamma   90.00
#
_symmetry.space_group_name_H-M   'P 1'
#
loop_
_entity.id
_entity.type
_entity.pdbx_description
1 polymer ?
#
loop_
_entity_poly.entity_id
_entity_poly.type
_entity_poly.pdbx_seq_one_letter_code
_entity_poly.pdbx_strand_id
1 'polypeptide(L)'
;MVIERHGHKSDHVVCVLEGGITIGDQRCTEGMHITLEEGAVFGPIIGGPEGALLYEIMMGDPRAVPDDKEAHKKFCAERGIELLPNPPRRARHWSRDARGGLFGCCAHRRAATRP
;
A
#
# COMPACT_ATOMS: atom_id res chain seq x y z
N MET A 1 -8.94 3.16 4.65
CA MET A 1 -7.64 2.45 4.53
C MET A 1 -6.52 3.47 4.59
N VAL A 2 -5.39 3.18 5.24
CA VAL A 2 -4.18 4.01 5.20
C VAL A 2 -2.97 3.12 4.94
N ILE A 3 -2.13 3.50 3.97
CA ILE A 3 -0.87 2.82 3.63
C ILE A 3 0.27 3.82 3.81
N GLU A 4 1.35 3.35 4.44
CA GLU A 4 2.55 4.15 4.65
C GLU A 4 3.19 4.60 3.32
N ARG A 5 3.98 5.65 3.37
CA ARG A 5 4.80 6.06 2.24
C ARG A 5 5.87 5.00 1.98
N HIS A 6 5.98 4.53 0.75
CA HIS A 6 6.86 3.42 0.39
C HIS A 6 7.24 3.45 -1.10
N GLY A 7 8.28 2.69 -1.44
CA GLY A 7 8.66 2.38 -2.82
C GLY A 7 8.59 0.89 -3.13
N HIS A 8 8.89 0.53 -4.37
CA HIS A 8 8.94 -0.85 -4.85
C HIS A 8 10.27 -1.15 -5.56
N LYS A 9 10.64 -2.44 -5.60
CA LYS A 9 11.81 -2.96 -6.34
C LYS A 9 11.42 -3.49 -7.73
N SER A 10 10.50 -2.77 -8.36
CA SER A 10 10.05 -3.00 -9.72
C SER A 10 9.24 -1.80 -10.16
N ASP A 11 9.09 -1.65 -11.48
CA ASP A 11 8.04 -0.80 -12.03
C ASP A 11 6.67 -1.30 -11.56
N HIS A 12 5.75 -0.37 -11.38
CA HIS A 12 4.41 -0.64 -10.87
C HIS A 12 3.41 0.35 -11.48
N VAL A 13 2.33 -0.18 -12.05
CA VAL A 13 1.17 0.61 -12.49
C VAL A 13 -0.02 0.30 -11.60
N VAL A 14 -0.67 1.35 -11.10
CA VAL A 14 -1.91 1.27 -10.32
C VAL A 14 -3.03 1.96 -11.09
N CYS A 15 -4.10 1.25 -11.41
CA CYS A 15 -5.30 1.82 -12.01
C CYS A 15 -6.42 1.90 -10.98
N VAL A 16 -7.09 3.06 -10.88
CA VAL A 16 -8.29 3.22 -10.06
C VAL A 16 -9.50 2.82 -10.87
N LEU A 17 -10.12 1.69 -10.50
CA LEU A 17 -11.30 1.15 -11.18
C LEU A 17 -12.61 1.70 -10.62
N GLU A 18 -12.68 1.93 -9.30
CA GLU A 18 -13.87 2.49 -8.63
C GLU A 18 -13.43 3.30 -7.40
N GLY A 19 -14.23 4.30 -7.01
CA GLY A 19 -13.99 5.11 -5.82
C GLY A 19 -12.78 6.05 -5.98
N GLY A 20 -11.92 6.11 -4.95
CA GLY A 20 -10.70 6.91 -5.04
C GLY A 20 -9.76 6.83 -3.85
N ILE A 21 -8.52 7.24 -4.09
CA ILE A 21 -7.46 7.34 -3.09
C ILE A 21 -6.85 8.75 -3.11
N THR A 22 -6.23 9.14 -2.01
CA THR A 22 -5.35 10.31 -1.95
C THR A 22 -3.93 9.81 -1.76
N ILE A 23 -2.98 10.31 -2.55
CA ILE A 23 -1.55 10.00 -2.46
C ILE A 23 -0.84 11.29 -2.09
N GLY A 24 -0.41 11.42 -0.84
CA GLY A 24 0.07 12.70 -0.31
C GLY A 24 -1.07 13.73 -0.30
N ASP A 25 -0.98 14.74 -1.15
CA ASP A 25 -1.98 15.78 -1.38
C ASP A 25 -2.79 15.58 -2.69
N GLN A 26 -2.41 14.62 -3.53
CA GLN A 26 -3.04 14.41 -4.82
C GLN A 26 -4.21 13.43 -4.72
N ARG A 27 -5.38 13.82 -5.24
CA ARG A 27 -6.55 12.93 -5.32
C ARG A 27 -6.55 12.16 -6.64
N CYS A 28 -6.63 10.84 -6.55
CA CYS A 28 -6.74 9.93 -7.70
C CYS A 28 -8.11 9.25 -7.69
N THR A 29 -8.86 9.41 -8.78
CA THR A 29 -10.23 8.89 -8.94
C THR A 29 -10.31 7.87 -10.06
N GLU A 30 -11.47 7.22 -10.16
CA GLU A 30 -11.81 6.29 -11.25
C GLU A 30 -11.33 6.76 -12.63
N GLY A 31 -10.74 5.84 -13.40
CA GLY A 31 -10.18 6.08 -14.73
C GLY A 31 -8.74 6.61 -14.73
N MET A 32 -8.21 7.06 -13.59
CA MET A 32 -6.81 7.46 -13.47
C MET A 32 -5.89 6.26 -13.31
N HIS A 33 -4.65 6.40 -13.80
CA HIS A 33 -3.56 5.49 -13.48
C HIS A 33 -2.39 6.25 -12.84
N ILE A 34 -1.63 5.55 -12.02
CA ILE A 34 -0.39 6.00 -11.41
C ILE A 34 0.72 5.10 -11.93
N THR A 35 1.76 5.71 -12.48
CA THR A 35 2.98 5.02 -12.93
C THR A 35 4.07 5.26 -11.91
N LEU A 36 4.68 4.18 -11.45
CA LEU A 36 5.78 4.19 -10.49
C LEU A 36 6.95 3.44 -11.13
N GLU A 37 8.05 4.14 -11.37
CA GLU A 37 9.31 3.52 -11.78
C GLU A 37 9.98 2.85 -10.56
N GLU A 38 10.85 1.87 -10.80
CA GLU A 38 11.65 1.25 -9.72
C GLU A 38 12.32 2.31 -8.84
N GLY A 39 12.12 2.21 -7.52
CA GLY A 39 12.66 3.17 -6.55
C GLY A 39 11.83 4.44 -6.35
N ALA A 40 10.79 4.69 -7.16
CA ALA A 40 9.85 5.78 -6.89
C ALA A 40 9.12 5.57 -5.56
N VAL A 41 9.02 6.64 -4.77
CA VAL A 41 8.38 6.62 -3.45
C VAL A 41 7.10 7.46 -3.48
N PHE A 42 5.98 6.84 -3.09
CA PHE A 42 4.66 7.45 -3.14
C PHE A 42 3.89 7.21 -1.85
N GLY A 43 2.89 8.06 -1.61
CA GLY A 43 2.09 8.07 -0.40
C GLY A 43 2.49 9.16 0.60
N PRO A 44 1.85 9.18 1.80
CA PRO A 44 0.92 8.16 2.30
C PRO A 44 -0.34 8.02 1.45
N ILE A 45 -0.89 6.82 1.36
CA ILE A 45 -2.10 6.54 0.59
C ILE A 45 -3.29 6.45 1.54
N ILE A 46 -4.34 7.20 1.26
CA ILE A 46 -5.57 7.23 2.05
C ILE A 46 -6.73 6.85 1.14
N GLY A 47 -7.43 5.77 1.48
CA GLY A 47 -8.67 5.41 0.78
C GLY A 47 -9.79 6.39 1.09
N GLY A 48 -10.56 6.79 0.08
CA GLY A 48 -11.73 7.66 0.23
C GLY A 48 -12.85 7.03 1.07
N PRO A 49 -13.91 7.80 1.38
CA PRO A 49 -15.00 7.35 2.24
C PRO A 49 -15.73 6.10 1.71
N GLU A 50 -15.90 6.00 0.40
CA GLU A 50 -16.51 4.84 -0.28
C GLU A 50 -15.52 3.70 -0.54
N GLY A 51 -14.25 3.87 -0.14
CA GLY A 51 -13.17 2.97 -0.51
C GLY A 51 -12.66 3.18 -1.94
N ALA A 52 -11.89 2.21 -2.42
CA ALA A 52 -11.37 2.19 -3.78
C ALA A 52 -11.17 0.75 -4.26
N LEU A 53 -11.47 0.50 -5.53
CA LEU A 53 -11.07 -0.71 -6.24
C LEU A 53 -9.85 -0.39 -7.10
N LEU A 54 -8.74 -1.07 -6.83
CA LEU A 54 -7.47 -0.85 -7.52
C LEU A 54 -7.09 -2.08 -8.33
N TYR A 55 -6.57 -1.86 -9.54
CA TYR A 55 -5.90 -2.88 -10.33
C TYR A 55 -4.41 -2.56 -10.42
N GLU A 56 -3.60 -3.43 -9.83
CA GLU A 56 -2.17 -3.22 -9.60
C GLU A 56 -1.36 -4.21 -10.44
N ILE A 57 -0.46 -3.69 -11.27
CA ILE A 57 0.46 -4.48 -12.12
C ILE A 57 1.88 -4.21 -11.64
N MET A 58 2.46 -5.16 -10.92
CA MET A 58 3.86 -5.09 -10.47
C MET A 58 4.73 -5.93 -11.43
N MET A 59 5.70 -5.29 -12.08
CA MET A 59 6.53 -5.92 -13.13
C MET A 59 7.81 -6.56 -12.56
N GLY A 60 7.73 -7.11 -11.35
CA GLY A 60 8.88 -7.70 -10.66
C GLY A 60 8.58 -8.04 -9.21
N ASP A 61 9.45 -7.62 -8.29
CA ASP A 61 9.31 -7.89 -6.85
C ASP A 61 8.22 -6.99 -6.23
N PRO A 62 7.08 -7.55 -5.79
CA PRO A 62 5.94 -6.78 -5.30
C PRO A 62 6.11 -6.25 -3.88
N ARG A 63 7.27 -6.45 -3.25
CA ARG A 63 7.49 -6.05 -1.85
C ARG A 63 7.68 -4.54 -1.75
N ALA A 64 6.81 -3.91 -0.95
CA ALA A 64 7.01 -2.53 -0.53
C ALA A 64 8.27 -2.39 0.36
N VAL A 65 9.01 -1.31 0.11
CA VAL A 65 10.10 -0.83 0.95
C VAL A 65 9.61 0.42 1.67
N PRO A 66 9.31 0.35 2.98
CA PRO A 66 8.89 1.51 3.76
C PRO A 66 9.93 2.64 3.69
N ASP A 67 9.46 3.87 3.55
CA ASP A 67 10.30 5.07 3.54
C ASP A 67 10.72 5.46 4.97
N ASP A 68 9.77 5.93 5.78
CA ASP A 68 9.96 6.26 7.20
C ASP A 68 8.81 5.71 8.06
N LYS A 69 9.15 4.70 8.86
CA LYS A 69 8.20 4.02 9.76
C LYS A 69 7.79 4.87 10.96
N GLU A 70 8.68 5.70 11.49
CA GLU A 70 8.37 6.54 12.65
C GLU A 70 7.46 7.71 12.24
N ALA A 71 7.71 8.29 11.07
CA ALA A 71 6.79 9.26 10.46
C ALA A 71 5.39 8.66 10.25
N HIS A 72 5.31 7.41 9.76
CA HIS A 72 4.02 6.74 9.60
C HIS A 72 3.29 6.50 10.93
N LYS A 73 4.00 6.04 11.97
CA LYS A 73 3.42 5.87 13.31
C LYS A 73 2.89 7.18 13.87
N LYS A 74 3.67 8.27 13.74
CA LYS A 74 3.26 9.62 14.16
C LYS A 74 2.01 10.08 13.39
N PHE A 75 2.00 9.93 12.07
CA PHE A 75 0.86 10.25 11.21
C PHE A 75 -0.43 9.54 11.67
N CYS A 76 -0.33 8.26 12.01
CA CYS A 76 -1.45 7.48 12.51
C CYS A 76 -1.90 7.94 13.90
N ALA A 77 -0.97 8.15 14.83
CA ALA A 77 -1.27 8.59 16.20
C ALA A 77 -2.01 9.94 16.22
N GLU A 78 -1.56 10.91 15.42
CA GLU A 78 -2.19 12.24 15.29
C GLU A 78 -3.63 12.19 14.78
N ARG A 79 -3.99 11.12 14.05
CA ARG A 79 -5.31 10.94 13.43
C ARG A 79 -6.17 9.90 14.16
N GLY A 80 -5.73 9.43 15.33
CA GLY A 80 -6.45 8.41 16.11
C GLY A 80 -6.55 7.06 15.38
N ILE A 81 -5.62 6.77 14.47
CA ILE A 81 -5.59 5.53 13.70
C ILE A 81 -4.78 4.48 14.45
N GLU A 82 -5.40 3.34 14.72
CA GLU A 82 -4.70 2.19 15.31
C GLU A 82 -4.00 1.35 14.22
N LEU A 83 -2.69 1.14 14.39
CA LEU A 83 -1.92 0.25 13.53
C LEU A 83 -2.11 -1.21 13.96
N LEU A 84 -2.87 -1.96 13.18
CA LEU A 84 -3.05 -3.39 13.42
C LEU A 84 -1.83 -4.22 12.98
N PRO A 85 -1.60 -5.38 13.62
CA PRO A 85 -0.60 -6.33 13.14
C PRO A 85 -0.97 -6.83 11.73
N ASN A 86 0.05 -7.18 10.94
CA ASN A 86 -0.19 -7.82 9.66
C ASN A 86 -0.95 -9.13 9.88
N PRO A 87 -1.97 -9.44 9.08
CA PRO A 87 -2.68 -10.70 9.20
C PRO A 87 -1.69 -11.86 8.99
N PRO A 88 -1.93 -13.01 9.64
CA PRO A 88 -1.08 -14.19 9.48
C PRO A 88 -0.99 -14.58 8.00
N ARG A 89 0.23 -14.70 7.49
CA ARG A 89 0.46 -15.04 6.09
C ARG A 89 0.10 -16.50 5.85
N ARG A 90 -0.86 -16.76 4.97
CA ARG A 90 -1.09 -18.08 4.36
C ARG A 90 -0.29 -18.19 3.07
N ALA A 91 1.03 -18.18 3.17
CA ALA A 91 1.85 -18.47 2.00
C ALA A 91 1.76 -19.97 1.69
N ARG A 92 1.51 -20.32 0.42
CA ARG A 92 1.63 -21.71 0.00
C ARG A 92 3.12 -22.07 -0.04
N HIS A 93 3.46 -23.31 0.29
CA HIS A 93 4.86 -23.76 0.42
C HIS A 93 5.71 -23.57 -0.85
N TRP A 94 5.08 -23.47 -2.03
CA TRP A 94 5.72 -23.23 -3.32
C TRP A 94 5.86 -21.75 -3.68
N SER A 95 5.20 -20.84 -2.96
CA SER A 95 5.26 -19.41 -3.22
C SER A 95 6.50 -18.84 -2.54
N ARG A 96 7.61 -18.76 -3.28
CA ARG A 96 8.87 -18.19 -2.82
C ARG A 96 9.11 -16.81 -3.46
N ASP A 97 9.71 -15.91 -2.70
CA ASP A 97 10.20 -14.63 -3.18
C ASP A 97 11.59 -14.78 -3.83
N ALA A 98 12.08 -13.70 -4.47
CA ALA A 98 13.39 -13.68 -5.14
C ALA A 98 14.60 -13.91 -4.19
N ARG A 99 14.39 -13.88 -2.86
CA ARG A 99 15.39 -14.21 -1.81
C ARG A 99 15.16 -15.61 -1.22
N GLY A 100 14.25 -16.41 -1.79
CA GLY A 100 13.88 -17.74 -1.32
C GLY A 100 12.94 -17.77 -0.10
N GLY A 101 12.49 -16.62 0.39
CA GLY A 101 11.53 -16.47 1.50
C GLY A 101 10.09 -16.70 1.06
N LEU A 102 9.14 -16.88 1.99
CA LEU A 102 7.73 -17.06 1.63
C LEU A 102 7.15 -15.76 1.02
N PHE A 103 6.52 -15.88 -0.15
CA PHE A 103 5.86 -14.78 -0.85
C PHE A 103 4.77 -14.15 0.00
N GLY A 104 4.69 -12.82 -0.03
CA GLY A 104 3.53 -12.16 0.52
C GLY A 104 3.41 -10.71 0.06
N CYS A 105 2.43 -10.49 -0.82
CA CYS A 105 1.93 -9.19 -1.20
C CYS A 105 1.57 -8.36 0.05
N CYS A 106 1.67 -7.03 -0.07
CA CYS A 106 1.28 -6.06 0.95
C CYS A 106 -0.02 -6.48 1.63
N ALA A 107 0.10 -6.93 2.88
CA ALA A 107 -1.05 -7.26 3.69
C ALA A 107 -1.59 -5.93 4.24
N HIS A 108 -2.60 -5.39 3.57
CA HIS A 108 -3.20 -4.11 3.91
C HIS A 108 -3.73 -4.14 5.36
N ARG A 109 -3.16 -3.30 6.23
CA ARG A 109 -3.67 -3.12 7.59
C ARG A 109 -5.05 -2.45 7.48
N ARG A 110 -6.08 -3.07 8.06
CA ARG A 110 -7.32 -2.35 8.33
C ARG A 110 -7.02 -1.32 9.42
N ALA A 111 -7.09 -0.04 9.10
CA ALA A 111 -7.14 1.02 10.09
C ALA A 111 -8.54 0.99 10.71
N ALA A 112 -8.64 0.82 12.03
CA ALA A 112 -9.86 1.07 12.78
C ALA A 112 -9.80 2.50 13.32
N THR A 113 -10.86 3.28 13.11
CA THR A 113 -11.07 4.55 13.83
C THR A 113 -11.68 4.22 15.19
N ARG A 114 -11.14 4.80 16.28
CA ARG A 114 -11.80 4.70 17.58
C ARG A 114 -13.20 5.35 17.51
N PRO A 115 -14.24 4.74 18.13
CA PRO A 115 -15.58 5.32 18.21
C PRO A 115 -15.60 6.61 19.03
#